data_AF-A0A8F6TXQ7-F1
#
_entry.id   AF-A0A8F6TXQ7-F1
#
_cell.length_a   1.000
_cell.length_b   1.000
_cell.length_c   1.000
_cell.angle_alpha   90.00
_cell.angle_beta   90.00
_cell.angle_gamma   90.00
#
_symmetry.space_group_name_H-M   'P 1'
#
loop_
_entity.id
_entity.type
_entity.pdbx_description
1 polymer ?
#
loop_
_entity_poly.entity_id
_entity_poly.type
_entity_poly.pdbx_seq_one_letter_code
_entity_poly.pdbx_strand_id
1 'polypeptide(L)'
;MMAAAHPNPSANSRFSDALARVRQRFVQSIPERLEEIGCQFERISDGEDLADCLHGIERELHKIAGIAGSIGLSELGEKSARTEAKLINELAGDIDAAAVEKLFEAIVELTQDLQRVHATEAS
;
A
#
# COMPACT_ATOMS: atom_id res chain seq x y z
N MET A 1 47.15 14.74 -9.32
CA MET A 1 46.36 15.03 -8.10
C MET A 1 44.89 15.10 -8.52
N MET A 2 43.99 14.50 -7.75
CA MET A 2 42.74 13.88 -8.20
C MET A 2 41.74 14.81 -8.89
N ALA A 3 41.16 14.35 -10.01
CA ALA A 3 40.00 14.95 -10.64
C ALA A 3 38.73 14.56 -9.84
N ALA A 4 38.02 15.55 -9.32
CA ALA A 4 36.74 15.35 -8.67
C ALA A 4 35.71 14.90 -9.72
N ALA A 5 35.17 13.69 -9.55
CA ALA A 5 34.05 13.20 -10.34
C ALA A 5 32.80 14.00 -9.98
N HIS A 6 32.48 15.03 -10.78
CA HIS A 6 31.20 15.72 -10.66
C HIS A 6 30.08 14.77 -11.12
N PRO A 7 29.02 14.56 -10.32
CA PRO A 7 27.87 13.75 -10.74
C PRO A 7 27.20 14.39 -11.96
N ASN A 8 26.95 13.59 -12.99
CA ASN A 8 26.38 14.03 -14.25
C ASN A 8 24.90 14.42 -14.07
N PRO A 9 24.50 15.69 -14.25
CA PRO A 9 23.14 16.16 -14.00
C PRO A 9 22.08 15.47 -14.88
N SER A 10 22.48 14.92 -16.03
CA SER A 10 21.57 14.17 -16.92
C SER A 10 21.17 12.79 -16.38
N ALA A 11 22.00 12.17 -15.53
CA ALA A 11 21.66 10.90 -14.88
C ALA A 11 20.61 11.09 -13.77
N ASN A 12 20.74 12.17 -12.98
CA ASN A 12 19.75 12.54 -11.96
C ASN A 12 18.39 12.86 -12.58
N SER A 13 18.36 13.56 -13.73
CA SER A 13 17.11 13.85 -14.44
C SER A 13 16.40 12.59 -14.94
N ARG A 14 17.11 11.66 -15.61
CA ARG A 14 16.48 10.41 -16.10
C ARG A 14 15.95 9.52 -15.00
N PHE A 15 16.63 9.48 -13.85
CA PHE A 15 16.19 8.73 -12.69
C PHE A 15 14.93 9.36 -12.07
N SER A 16 14.90 10.69 -11.92
CA SER A 16 13.72 11.44 -11.48
C SER A 16 12.52 11.19 -12.39
N ASP A 17 12.72 11.20 -13.71
CA ASP A 17 11.65 10.94 -14.68
C ASP A 17 11.12 9.50 -14.58
N ALA A 18 12.00 8.53 -14.30
CA ALA A 18 11.59 7.15 -14.08
C ALA A 18 10.74 6.99 -12.83
N LEU A 19 11.15 7.60 -11.70
CA LEU A 19 10.37 7.61 -10.47
C LEU A 19 9.01 8.28 -10.66
N ALA A 20 8.95 9.41 -11.38
CA ALA A 20 7.70 10.08 -11.70
C ALA A 20 6.73 9.16 -12.47
N ARG A 21 7.24 8.39 -13.44
CA ARG A 21 6.43 7.40 -14.17
C ARG A 21 5.94 6.26 -13.28
N VAL A 22 6.78 5.75 -12.37
CA VAL A 22 6.38 4.70 -11.43
C VAL A 22 5.32 5.24 -10.48
N ARG A 23 5.50 6.46 -9.96
CA ARG A 23 4.51 7.14 -9.11
C ARG A 23 3.17 7.30 -9.81
N GLN A 24 3.17 7.81 -11.05
CA GLN A 24 1.95 7.97 -11.83
C GLN A 24 1.23 6.64 -12.06
N ARG A 25 1.97 5.57 -12.40
CA ARG A 25 1.37 4.22 -12.54
C ARG A 25 0.79 3.72 -11.23
N PHE A 26 1.48 3.95 -10.12
CA PHE A 26 0.97 3.58 -8.80
C PHE A 26 -0.35 4.29 -8.51
N VAL A 27 -0.40 5.62 -8.68
CA VAL A 27 -1.61 6.42 -8.51
C VAL A 27 -2.76 5.93 -9.39
N GLN A 28 -2.47 5.61 -10.65
CA GLN A 28 -3.46 5.05 -11.59
C GLN A 28 -3.96 3.65 -11.19
N SER A 29 -3.14 2.86 -10.49
CA SER A 29 -3.52 1.53 -9.99
C SER A 29 -4.33 1.58 -8.69
N ILE A 30 -4.44 2.72 -8.02
CA ILE A 30 -5.14 2.81 -6.72
C ILE A 30 -6.59 2.33 -6.80
N PRO A 31 -7.41 2.72 -7.79
CA PRO A 31 -8.80 2.26 -7.87
C PRO A 31 -8.93 0.73 -7.95
N GLU A 32 -8.10 0.06 -8.75
CA GLU A 32 -8.07 -1.40 -8.88
C GLU A 32 -7.71 -2.07 -7.55
N ARG A 33 -6.73 -1.53 -6.82
CA ARG A 33 -6.35 -2.06 -5.50
C ARG A 33 -7.45 -1.88 -4.45
N LEU A 34 -8.16 -0.76 -4.50
CA LEU A 34 -9.30 -0.51 -3.62
C LEU A 34 -10.44 -1.50 -3.91
N GLU A 35 -10.67 -1.82 -5.18
CA GLU A 35 -11.61 -2.85 -5.61
C GLU A 35 -11.18 -4.24 -5.10
N GLU A 36 -9.90 -4.62 -5.26
CA GLU A 36 -9.37 -5.89 -4.76
C GLU A 36 -9.55 -6.04 -3.23
N ILE A 37 -9.27 -4.98 -2.47
CA ILE A 37 -9.51 -4.97 -1.01
C ILE A 37 -11.01 -5.04 -0.71
N GLY A 38 -11.83 -4.30 -1.44
CA GLY A 38 -13.29 -4.31 -1.33
C GLY A 38 -13.88 -5.70 -1.55
N CYS A 39 -13.43 -6.42 -2.58
CA CYS A 39 -13.84 -7.79 -2.84
C CYS A 39 -13.51 -8.73 -1.68
N GLN A 40 -12.38 -8.56 -0.98
CA GLN A 40 -12.11 -9.38 0.21
C GLN A 40 -13.10 -9.09 1.34
N PHE A 41 -13.54 -7.83 1.52
CA PHE A 41 -14.58 -7.51 2.50
C PHE A 41 -15.95 -8.08 2.14
N GLU A 42 -16.30 -8.08 0.86
CA GLU A 42 -17.53 -8.71 0.37
C GLU A 42 -17.50 -10.21 0.65
N ARG A 43 -16.40 -10.90 0.33
CA ARG A 43 -16.21 -12.33 0.61
C ARG A 43 -16.34 -12.66 2.09
N ILE A 44 -15.76 -11.83 2.97
CA ILE A 44 -15.92 -12.00 4.42
C ILE A 44 -17.40 -11.83 4.83
N SER A 45 -18.10 -10.86 4.24
CA SER A 45 -19.53 -10.62 4.52
C SER A 45 -20.42 -11.77 4.03
N ASP A 46 -20.04 -12.41 2.93
CA ASP A 46 -20.71 -13.59 2.38
C ASP A 46 -20.40 -14.90 3.16
N GLY A 47 -19.55 -14.79 4.19
CA GLY A 47 -19.21 -15.91 5.08
C GLY A 47 -18.13 -16.84 4.51
N GLU A 48 -17.33 -16.37 3.55
CA GLU A 48 -16.12 -17.08 3.14
C GLU A 48 -15.07 -17.13 4.27
N ASP A 49 -14.05 -17.97 4.09
CA ASP A 49 -13.00 -18.15 5.09
C ASP A 49 -12.28 -16.83 5.39
N LEU A 50 -12.35 -16.41 6.66
CA LEU A 50 -11.81 -15.14 7.12
C LEU A 50 -10.30 -15.06 6.92
N ALA A 51 -9.57 -16.15 7.20
CA ALA A 51 -8.12 -16.17 7.10
C ALA A 51 -7.65 -16.03 5.64
N ASP A 52 -8.30 -16.74 4.71
CA ASP A 52 -8.03 -16.62 3.27
C ASP A 52 -8.30 -15.21 2.75
N CYS A 53 -9.38 -14.57 3.20
CA CYS A 53 -9.71 -13.20 2.81
C CYS A 53 -8.70 -12.18 3.38
N LEU A 54 -8.32 -12.33 4.66
CA LEU A 54 -7.30 -11.51 5.30
C LEU A 54 -5.92 -11.68 4.62
N HIS A 55 -5.56 -12.88 4.20
CA HIS A 55 -4.38 -13.10 3.36
C HIS A 55 -4.47 -12.40 2.00
N GLY A 56 -5.67 -12.28 1.43
CA GLY A 56 -5.92 -11.44 0.25
C GLY A 56 -5.57 -9.98 0.49
N ILE A 57 -6.05 -9.43 1.61
CA ILE A 57 -5.80 -8.04 2.00
C ILE A 57 -4.31 -7.83 2.30
N GLU A 58 -3.67 -8.73 3.05
CA GLU A 58 -2.24 -8.70 3.38
C GLU A 58 -1.36 -8.52 2.15
N ARG A 59 -1.60 -9.30 1.09
CA ARG A 59 -0.85 -9.18 -0.16
C ARG A 59 -0.99 -7.82 -0.82
N GLU A 60 -2.16 -7.19 -0.75
CA GLU A 60 -2.33 -5.83 -1.28
C GLU A 60 -1.61 -4.80 -0.43
N LEU A 61 -1.68 -4.92 0.90
CA LEU A 61 -0.94 -4.06 1.82
C LEU A 61 0.57 -4.14 1.58
N HIS A 62 1.10 -5.35 1.40
CA HIS A 62 2.51 -5.59 1.10
C HIS A 62 2.96 -4.85 -0.18
N LYS A 63 2.19 -5.00 -1.27
CA LYS A 63 2.48 -4.32 -2.54
C LYS A 63 2.44 -2.80 -2.38
N ILE A 64 1.47 -2.27 -1.64
CA ILE A 64 1.33 -0.83 -1.41
C ILE A 64 2.51 -0.31 -0.58
N ALA A 65 2.86 -0.99 0.52
CA ALA A 65 3.98 -0.64 1.37
C ALA A 65 5.30 -0.58 0.58
N GLY A 66 5.57 -1.61 -0.22
CA GLY A 66 6.78 -1.70 -1.03
C GLY A 66 6.89 -0.61 -2.09
N ILE A 67 5.80 -0.30 -2.79
CA ILE A 67 5.82 0.70 -3.86
C ILE A 67 5.82 2.12 -3.27
N ALA A 68 4.91 2.43 -2.34
CA ALA A 68 4.71 3.78 -1.81
C ALA A 68 5.98 4.38 -1.19
N GLY A 69 6.74 3.59 -0.42
CA GLY A 69 8.02 4.02 0.14
C GLY A 69 9.06 4.40 -0.92
N SER A 70 9.06 3.70 -2.07
CA SER A 70 10.04 3.93 -3.15
C SER A 70 9.76 5.18 -4.00
N ILE A 71 8.52 5.69 -3.99
CA ILE A 71 8.06 6.82 -4.83
C ILE A 71 7.80 8.11 -4.04
N GLY A 72 8.24 8.16 -2.78
CA GLY A 72 8.13 9.33 -1.92
C GLY A 72 6.75 9.50 -1.27
N LEU A 73 5.93 8.45 -1.21
CA LEU A 73 4.69 8.38 -0.45
C LEU A 73 4.95 7.67 0.89
N SER A 74 5.94 8.14 1.64
CA SER A 74 6.47 7.42 2.81
C SER A 74 5.43 7.19 3.90
N GLU A 75 4.59 8.19 4.20
CA GLU A 75 3.54 8.05 5.22
C GLU A 75 2.55 6.94 4.88
N LEU A 76 2.11 6.90 3.61
CA LEU A 76 1.23 5.84 3.10
C LEU A 76 1.93 4.48 3.19
N GLY A 77 3.18 4.39 2.74
CA GLY A 77 3.95 3.15 2.79
C GLY A 77 4.15 2.62 4.20
N GLU A 78 4.47 3.49 5.15
CA GLU A 78 4.60 3.13 6.56
C GLU A 78 3.26 2.71 7.18
N LYS A 79 2.16 3.39 6.84
CA LYS A 79 0.84 3.01 7.33
C LYS A 79 0.43 1.63 6.80
N SER A 80 0.66 1.37 5.50
CA SER A 80 0.45 0.05 4.91
C SER A 80 1.28 -1.03 5.60
N ALA A 81 2.57 -0.80 5.81
CA ALA A 81 3.44 -1.76 6.49
C ALA A 81 3.02 -2.03 7.94
N ARG A 82 2.55 -1.00 8.67
CA ARG A 82 2.02 -1.18 10.03
C ARG A 82 0.73 -1.99 10.05
N THR A 83 -0.18 -1.75 9.10
CA THR A 83 -1.43 -2.51 8.98
C THR A 83 -1.15 -3.96 8.56
N GLU A 84 -0.24 -4.17 7.62
CA GLU A 84 0.25 -5.49 7.20
C GLU A 84 0.82 -6.27 8.39
N ALA A 85 1.73 -5.67 9.16
CA ALA A 85 2.34 -6.32 10.32
C ALA A 85 1.32 -6.70 11.40
N LYS A 86 0.30 -5.85 11.65
CA LYS A 86 -0.81 -6.20 12.55
C LYS A 86 -1.56 -7.42 12.03
N LEU A 87 -1.93 -7.40 10.75
CA LEU A 87 -2.69 -8.49 10.14
C LEU A 87 -1.91 -9.82 10.18
N ILE A 88 -0.61 -9.81 9.87
CA ILE A 88 0.26 -11.00 9.99
C ILE A 88 0.29 -11.54 11.42
N ASN A 89 0.40 -10.65 12.41
CA ASN A 89 0.42 -11.07 13.82
C ASN A 89 -0.89 -11.71 14.25
N GLU A 90 -2.03 -11.16 13.82
CA GLU A 90 -3.35 -11.72 14.13
C GLU A 90 -3.57 -13.07 13.41
N LEU A 91 -3.13 -13.20 12.15
CA LEU A 91 -3.21 -14.47 11.40
C LEU A 91 -2.32 -15.59 11.97
N ALA A 92 -1.25 -15.23 12.70
CA ALA A 92 -0.41 -16.21 13.38
C ALA A 92 -1.04 -16.75 14.69
N GLY A 93 -2.08 -16.06 15.19
CA GLY A 93 -2.78 -16.38 16.43
C GLY A 93 -4.20 -16.91 16.22
N ASP A 94 -4.93 -17.03 17.33
CA ASP A 94 -6.38 -17.23 17.31
C ASP A 94 -7.04 -15.85 17.31
N ILE A 95 -7.55 -15.44 16.16
CA ILE A 95 -8.07 -14.09 15.96
C ILE A 95 -9.47 -13.96 16.59
N ASP A 96 -9.61 -13.04 17.54
CA ASP A 96 -10.91 -12.76 18.17
C ASP A 96 -11.67 -11.64 17.45
N ALA A 97 -12.97 -11.51 17.75
CA ALA A 97 -13.84 -10.54 17.11
C ALA A 97 -13.37 -9.08 17.30
N ALA A 98 -12.74 -8.75 18.44
CA ALA A 98 -12.27 -7.41 18.71
C ALA A 98 -10.99 -7.08 17.94
N ALA A 99 -10.12 -8.08 17.71
CA ALA A 99 -8.96 -7.95 16.83
C ALA A 99 -9.39 -7.75 15.37
N VAL A 100 -10.37 -8.53 14.92
CA VAL A 100 -10.98 -8.38 13.58
C VAL A 100 -11.54 -6.98 13.37
N GLU A 101 -12.31 -6.46 14.33
CA GLU A 101 -12.90 -5.11 14.25
C GLU A 101 -11.81 -4.03 14.11
N LYS A 102 -10.76 -4.09 14.93
CA LYS A 102 -9.63 -3.15 14.85
C LYS A 102 -8.86 -3.24 13.53
N LEU A 103 -8.72 -4.43 12.97
CA LEU A 103 -8.11 -4.61 11.66
C LEU A 103 -8.97 -3.95 10.58
N PHE A 104 -10.29 -4.16 10.61
CA PHE A 104 -11.20 -3.50 9.67
C PHE A 104 -11.09 -1.98 9.74
N GLU A 105 -11.12 -1.40 10.94
CA GLU A 105 -10.92 0.04 11.12
C GLU A 105 -9.61 0.53 10.50
N ALA A 106 -8.50 -0.17 10.77
CA ALA A 106 -7.19 0.19 10.24
C ALA A 106 -7.10 0.09 8.71
N ILE A 107 -7.75 -0.92 8.11
CA ILE A 107 -7.78 -1.09 6.66
C ILE A 107 -8.67 -0.02 6.01
N VAL A 108 -9.84 0.29 6.60
CA VAL A 108 -10.73 1.36 6.12
C VAL A 108 -10.02 2.72 6.18
N GLU A 109 -9.29 3.00 7.26
CA GLU A 109 -8.52 4.24 7.37
C GLU A 109 -7.42 4.35 6.30
N LEU A 110 -6.82 3.22 5.90
CA LEU A 110 -5.82 3.19 4.84
C LEU A 110 -6.43 3.32 3.45
N THR A 111 -7.59 2.71 3.18
CA THR A 111 -8.28 2.87 1.89
C THR A 111 -8.72 4.31 1.66
N GLN A 112 -9.10 5.03 2.72
CA GLN A 112 -9.37 6.47 2.64
C GLN A 112 -8.10 7.28 2.30
N ASP A 113 -6.94 6.95 2.86
CA ASP A 113 -5.68 7.62 2.53
C ASP A 113 -5.31 7.39 1.06
N LEU A 114 -5.47 6.15 0.57
CA LEU A 114 -5.28 5.82 -0.85
C LEU A 114 -6.19 6.66 -1.75
N GLN A 115 -7.47 6.80 -1.39
CA GLN A 115 -8.41 7.64 -2.13
C GLN A 115 -7.98 9.11 -2.15
N ARG A 116 -7.49 9.66 -1.03
CA ARG A 116 -6.99 11.05 -0.96
C ARG A 116 -5.76 11.26 -1.83
N VAL A 117 -4.80 10.32 -1.81
CA VAL A 117 -3.63 10.34 -2.70
C VAL A 117 -4.08 10.31 -4.15
N HIS A 118 -4.99 9.40 -4.50
CA HIS A 118 -5.51 9.31 -5.87
C HIS A 118 -6.18 10.61 -6.31
N ALA A 119 -7.06 11.20 -5.49
CA ALA A 119 -7.74 12.45 -5.81
C ALA A 119 -6.77 13.64 -6.00
N THR A 120 -5.71 13.68 -5.20
CA THR A 120 -4.72 14.78 -5.23
C THR A 120 -3.79 14.68 -6.44
N GLU A 121 -3.41 13.47 -6.85
CA GLU A 121 -2.44 13.25 -7.93
C GLU A 121 -3.06 12.91 -9.29
N ALA A 122 -4.35 12.60 -9.34
CA ALA A 122 -5.09 12.40 -10.60
C ALA A 122 -5.69 13.71 -11.17
N SER A 123 -5.63 14.80 -10.40
CA SER A 123 -6.06 16.16 -10.80
C SER A 123 -4.99 16.87 -11.63
#